data_AF-A8U820-F1
#
_entry.id   AF-A8U820-F1
#
_cell.length_a   1.000
_cell.length_b   1.000
_cell.length_c   1.000
_cell.angle_alpha   90.00
_cell.angle_beta   90.00
_cell.angle_gamma   90.00
#
_symmetry.space_group_name_H-M   'P 1'
#
loop_
_entity.id
_entity.type
_entity.pdbx_description
1 polymer ?
#
loop_
_entity_poly.entity_id
_entity_poly.type
_entity_poly.pdbx_seq_one_letter_code
_entity_poly.pdbx_strand_id
1 'polypeptide(L)'
;MNILIYILLLLGLAYLYQIITTFFKISRIENILKQLQGFIDNCENILNENEYVSNYRNDFTYYYENSKSLLEEKSDKDLYINTLSISPQIRELIPDLSMNSLSYNNNLFENFQAAKFIRNELFMVESETRFDLKKRYNPLFILKIILKLPSSILTHIGFDAKTTSKNLINMIFWLITFLTSLFSSEIKSLIFNFIKIIL
;
A
#
# COMPACT_ATOMS: atom_id res chain seq x y z
N MET A 1 -19.03 22.80 25.98
CA MET A 1 -18.85 21.72 24.99
C MET A 1 -17.45 21.12 25.19
N ASN A 2 -17.35 19.82 25.48
CA ASN A 2 -16.12 19.23 26.02
C ASN A 2 -15.00 19.12 24.98
N ILE A 3 -13.81 19.61 25.30
CA ILE A 3 -12.56 19.51 24.52
C ILE A 3 -12.30 18.07 24.05
N LEU A 4 -12.66 17.08 24.87
CA LEU A 4 -12.54 15.66 24.54
C LEU A 4 -13.32 15.25 23.28
N ILE A 5 -14.52 15.82 23.05
CA ILE A 5 -15.34 15.50 21.88
C ILE A 5 -14.61 15.96 20.60
N TYR A 6 -13.98 17.13 20.63
CA TYR A 6 -13.20 17.64 19.50
C TYR A 6 -11.97 16.78 19.20
N ILE A 7 -11.27 16.30 20.23
CA ILE A 7 -10.12 15.40 20.07
C ILE A 7 -10.56 14.08 19.44
N LEU A 8 -11.65 13.49 19.93
CA LEU A 8 -12.20 12.24 19.38
C LEU A 8 -12.69 12.40 17.94
N LEU A 9 -13.34 13.52 17.62
CA LEU A 9 -13.74 13.85 16.25
C LEU A 9 -12.54 13.98 15.32
N LEU A 10 -11.50 14.70 15.75
CA LEU A 10 -10.28 14.89 14.95
C LEU A 10 -9.56 13.56 14.68
N LEU A 11 -9.48 12.68 15.69
CA LEU A 11 -8.93 11.33 15.55
C LEU A 11 -9.78 10.46 14.60
N GLY A 12 -11.11 10.56 14.70
CA GLY A 12 -12.03 9.88 13.79
C GLY A 12 -11.83 10.33 12.33
N LEU A 13 -11.69 11.65 12.09
CA LEU A 13 -11.43 12.20 10.77
C LEU A 13 -10.06 11.79 10.22
N ALA A 14 -9.01 11.84 11.03
CA ALA A 14 -7.68 11.38 10.63
C ALA A 14 -7.67 9.89 10.26
N TYR A 15 -8.41 9.07 10.99
CA TYR A 15 -8.57 7.65 10.68
C TYR A 15 -9.34 7.42 9.36
N LEU A 16 -10.45 8.12 9.16
CA LEU A 16 -11.20 8.06 7.89
C LEU A 16 -10.33 8.48 6.71
N TYR A 17 -9.54 9.55 6.88
CA TYR A 17 -8.58 9.99 5.87
C TYR A 17 -7.57 8.89 5.52
N GLN A 18 -7.04 8.16 6.50
CA GLN A 18 -6.13 7.04 6.26
C GLN A 18 -6.79 5.88 5.50
N ILE A 19 -8.05 5.55 5.79
CA ILE A 19 -8.80 4.53 5.04
C ILE A 19 -8.97 4.98 3.59
N ILE A 20 -9.46 6.21 3.40
CA ILE A 20 -9.76 6.77 2.08
C ILE A 20 -8.49 6.82 1.22
N THR A 21 -7.38 7.33 1.78
CA THR A 21 -6.09 7.37 1.07
C THR A 21 -5.55 5.97 0.73
N THR A 22 -5.70 5.00 1.64
CA THR A 22 -5.31 3.60 1.37
C THR A 22 -6.17 2.98 0.26
N PHE A 23 -7.48 3.28 0.24
CA PHE A 23 -8.38 2.85 -0.82
C PHE A 23 -7.98 3.43 -2.18
N PHE A 24 -7.70 4.74 -2.24
CA PHE A 24 -7.19 5.37 -3.47
C PHE A 24 -5.85 4.81 -3.91
N LYS A 25 -4.95 4.46 -2.97
CA LYS A 25 -3.69 3.79 -3.28
C LYS A 25 -3.93 2.44 -3.97
N ILE A 26 -4.88 1.63 -3.49
CA ILE A 26 -5.25 0.34 -4.12
C ILE A 26 -5.77 0.58 -5.54
N SER A 27 -6.71 1.51 -5.72
CA SER A 27 -7.27 1.81 -7.04
C SER A 27 -6.19 2.30 -8.02
N ARG A 28 -5.21 3.07 -7.54
CA ARG A 28 -4.04 3.47 -8.34
C ARG A 28 -3.22 2.25 -8.77
N ILE A 29 -2.93 1.32 -7.87
CA ILE A 29 -2.20 0.09 -8.18
C ILE A 29 -2.95 -0.75 -9.22
N GLU A 30 -4.26 -0.94 -9.06
CA GLU A 30 -5.11 -1.67 -10.03
C GLU A 30 -5.07 -1.05 -11.42
N ASN A 31 -5.13 0.29 -11.53
CA ASN A 31 -5.05 1.00 -12.80
C ASN A 31 -3.68 0.81 -13.49
N ILE A 32 -2.60 0.85 -12.71
CA ILE A 32 -1.24 0.59 -13.22
C ILE A 32 -1.11 -0.86 -13.68
N LEU A 33 -1.59 -1.81 -12.89
CA LEU A 33 -1.62 -3.23 -13.24
C LEU A 33 -2.38 -3.47 -14.55
N LYS A 34 -3.54 -2.83 -14.74
CA LYS A 34 -4.33 -2.93 -15.98
C LYS A 34 -3.56 -2.43 -17.20
N GLN A 35 -2.84 -1.31 -17.07
CA GLN A 35 -2.03 -0.76 -18.16
C GLN A 35 -0.84 -1.68 -18.50
N LEU A 36 -0.11 -2.15 -17.48
CA LEU A 36 0.98 -3.12 -17.67
C LEU A 36 0.47 -4.41 -18.31
N GLN A 37 -0.68 -4.90 -17.87
CA GLN A 37 -1.29 -6.12 -18.41
C GLN A 37 -1.65 -5.94 -19.89
N GLY A 38 -2.25 -4.81 -20.27
CA GLY A 38 -2.55 -4.53 -21.69
C GLY A 38 -1.31 -4.53 -22.58
N PHE A 39 -0.21 -3.95 -22.12
CA PHE A 39 1.07 -3.99 -22.82
C PHE A 39 1.68 -5.40 -22.90
N ILE A 40 1.66 -6.14 -21.78
CA ILE A 40 2.15 -7.52 -21.73
C ILE A 40 1.36 -8.41 -22.67
N ASP A 41 0.03 -8.33 -22.65
CA ASP A 41 -0.85 -9.13 -23.51
C ASP A 41 -0.64 -8.82 -24.99
N ASN A 42 -0.47 -7.54 -25.34
CA ASN A 42 -0.13 -7.15 -26.71
C ASN A 42 1.18 -7.80 -27.17
N CYS A 43 2.23 -7.73 -26.35
CA CYS A 43 3.52 -8.35 -26.66
C CYS A 43 3.41 -9.87 -26.75
N GLU A 44 2.72 -10.52 -25.80
CA GLU A 44 2.55 -11.97 -25.81
C GLU A 44 1.77 -12.47 -27.02
N ASN A 45 0.72 -11.76 -27.44
CA ASN A 45 -0.03 -12.11 -28.64
C ASN A 45 0.88 -12.05 -29.88
N ILE A 46 1.67 -10.98 -30.06
CA ILE A 46 2.61 -10.85 -31.17
C ILE A 46 3.63 -12.00 -31.19
N LEU A 47 4.18 -12.34 -30.03
CA LEU A 47 5.19 -13.41 -29.91
C LEU A 47 4.59 -14.81 -30.13
N ASN A 48 3.34 -15.03 -29.69
CA ASN A 48 2.68 -16.32 -29.82
C ASN A 48 2.11 -16.57 -31.23
N GLU A 49 1.72 -15.51 -31.94
CA GLU A 49 1.32 -15.60 -33.36
C GLU A 49 2.47 -16.00 -34.29
N ASN A 50 3.72 -15.81 -33.85
CA ASN A 50 4.89 -16.24 -34.59
C ASN A 50 5.32 -17.65 -34.14
N GLU A 51 4.96 -18.65 -34.93
CA GLU A 51 5.27 -20.08 -34.69
C GLU A 51 6.77 -20.36 -34.48
N TYR A 52 7.65 -19.58 -35.13
CA TYR A 52 9.10 -19.72 -34.98
C TYR A 52 9.60 -19.15 -33.65
N VAL A 53 9.01 -18.08 -33.12
CA VAL A 53 9.41 -17.53 -31.82
C VAL A 53 8.84 -18.40 -30.68
N SER A 54 7.62 -18.89 -30.84
CA SER A 54 6.96 -19.71 -29.81
C SER A 54 7.64 -21.08 -29.62
N ASN A 55 8.07 -21.74 -30.70
CA ASN A 55 8.70 -23.06 -30.66
C ASN A 55 10.12 -23.05 -30.06
N TYR A 56 10.82 -21.92 -30.07
CA TYR A 56 12.21 -21.80 -29.60
C TYR A 56 12.33 -21.03 -28.28
N ARG A 57 11.25 -20.90 -27.50
CA ARG A 57 11.26 -20.19 -26.20
C ARG A 57 12.31 -20.72 -25.20
N ASN A 58 12.73 -21.98 -25.34
CA ASN A 58 13.75 -22.60 -24.49
C ASN A 58 15.20 -22.31 -24.93
N ASP A 59 15.42 -21.80 -26.15
CA ASP A 59 16.71 -21.29 -26.60
C ASP A 59 16.76 -19.78 -26.34
N PHE A 60 17.44 -19.39 -25.26
CA PHE A 60 17.44 -18.01 -24.79
C PHE A 60 17.97 -17.01 -25.84
N THR A 61 19.09 -17.34 -26.50
CA THR A 61 19.74 -16.43 -27.45
C THR A 61 18.87 -16.24 -28.69
N TYR A 62 18.33 -17.35 -29.22
CA TYR A 62 17.45 -17.29 -30.38
C TYR A 62 16.14 -16.57 -30.06
N TYR A 63 15.54 -16.88 -28.91
CA TYR A 63 14.30 -16.25 -28.47
C TYR A 63 14.48 -14.75 -28.27
N TYR A 64 15.58 -14.31 -27.63
CA TYR A 64 15.86 -12.89 -27.40
C TYR A 64 15.92 -12.10 -28.71
N GLU A 65 16.80 -12.49 -29.64
CA GLU A 65 17.04 -11.71 -30.87
C GLU A 65 15.80 -11.64 -31.76
N ASN A 66 15.09 -12.76 -31.93
CA ASN A 66 13.88 -12.80 -32.76
C ASN A 66 12.68 -12.12 -32.09
N SER A 67 12.55 -12.21 -30.76
CA SER A 67 11.48 -11.50 -30.04
C SER A 67 11.69 -9.99 -30.08
N LYS A 68 12.93 -9.54 -29.94
CA LYS A 68 13.28 -8.12 -29.98
C LYS A 68 12.91 -7.49 -31.33
N SER A 69 13.39 -8.07 -32.44
CA SER A 69 13.10 -7.55 -33.77
C SER A 69 11.61 -7.54 -34.08
N LEU A 70 10.91 -8.65 -33.76
CA LEU A 70 9.47 -8.79 -34.02
C LEU A 70 8.64 -7.77 -33.23
N LEU A 71 8.96 -7.54 -31.96
CA LEU A 71 8.27 -6.56 -31.14
C LEU A 71 8.52 -5.13 -31.60
N GLU A 72 9.75 -4.79 -32.00
CA GLU A 72 10.08 -3.47 -32.55
C GLU A 72 9.32 -3.17 -33.85
N GLU A 73 9.06 -4.20 -34.66
CA GLU A 73 8.31 -4.08 -35.92
C GLU A 73 6.79 -3.97 -35.70
N LYS A 74 6.23 -4.83 -34.84
CA LYS A 74 4.78 -5.07 -34.78
C LYS A 74 4.05 -4.47 -33.58
N SER A 75 4.76 -4.05 -32.54
CA SER A 75 4.10 -3.56 -31.34
C SER A 75 3.44 -2.20 -31.54
N ASP A 76 2.35 -1.98 -30.81
CA ASP A 76 1.66 -0.71 -30.75
C ASP A 76 2.53 0.33 -30.01
N LYS A 77 3.06 1.30 -30.78
CA LYS A 77 3.95 2.35 -30.25
C LYS A 77 3.25 3.28 -29.27
N ASP A 78 1.95 3.54 -29.45
CA ASP A 78 1.20 4.41 -28.55
C ASP A 78 0.97 3.69 -27.23
N LEU A 79 0.62 2.40 -27.26
CA LEU A 79 0.53 1.56 -26.07
C LEU A 79 1.86 1.49 -25.31
N TYR A 80 2.97 1.35 -26.04
CA TYR A 80 4.31 1.37 -25.46
C TYR A 80 4.62 2.70 -24.75
N ILE A 81 4.42 3.84 -25.43
CA ILE A 81 4.67 5.17 -24.84
C ILE A 81 3.79 5.40 -23.60
N ASN A 82 2.51 5.02 -23.68
CA ASN A 82 1.59 5.11 -22.55
C ASN A 82 2.07 4.26 -21.36
N THR A 83 2.61 3.07 -21.62
CA THR A 83 3.18 2.20 -20.58
C THR A 83 4.44 2.80 -19.97
N LEU A 84 5.29 3.49 -20.73
CA LEU A 84 6.43 4.19 -20.15
C LEU A 84 6.02 5.39 -19.28
N SER A 85 4.89 6.04 -19.60
CA SER A 85 4.43 7.23 -18.89
C SER A 85 4.04 6.96 -17.42
N ILE A 86 3.71 5.72 -17.06
CA ILE A 86 3.38 5.32 -15.67
C ILE A 86 4.62 5.08 -14.79
N SER A 87 5.84 5.12 -15.35
CA SER A 87 7.08 4.86 -14.63
C SER A 87 7.27 5.69 -13.34
N PRO A 88 6.94 7.00 -13.29
CA PRO A 88 7.05 7.78 -12.06
C PRO A 88 6.14 7.26 -10.94
N GLN A 89 4.92 6.81 -11.28
CA GLN A 89 3.97 6.27 -10.31
C GLN A 89 4.44 4.92 -9.76
N ILE A 90 5.04 4.09 -10.62
CA ILE A 90 5.66 2.82 -10.21
C ILE A 90 6.79 3.08 -9.21
N ARG A 91 7.65 4.07 -9.47
CA ARG A 91 8.77 4.42 -8.56
C ARG A 91 8.30 4.97 -7.22
N GLU A 92 7.18 5.70 -7.20
CA GLU A 92 6.55 6.13 -5.94
C GLU A 92 6.03 4.95 -5.11
N LEU A 93 5.51 3.91 -5.78
CA LEU A 93 4.98 2.71 -5.13
C LEU A 93 6.06 1.69 -4.74
N ILE A 94 7.14 1.60 -5.51
CA ILE A 94 8.26 0.66 -5.33
C ILE A 94 9.58 1.44 -5.44
N PRO A 95 10.04 2.09 -4.35
CA PRO A 95 11.23 2.94 -4.37
C PRO A 95 12.54 2.19 -4.68
N ASP A 96 12.63 0.93 -4.26
CA ASP A 96 13.87 0.12 -4.34
C ASP A 96 14.01 -0.64 -5.68
N LEU A 97 13.19 -0.31 -6.69
CA LEU A 97 13.21 -0.95 -8.00
C LEU A 97 14.49 -0.58 -8.77
N SER A 98 15.55 -1.37 -8.60
CA SER A 98 16.91 -0.96 -8.97
C SER A 98 17.51 -1.61 -10.23
N MET A 99 16.88 -2.61 -10.85
CA MET A 99 17.47 -3.26 -12.05
C MET A 99 16.51 -3.54 -13.22
N ASN A 100 15.21 -3.67 -12.97
CA ASN A 100 14.22 -4.02 -14.01
C ASN A 100 13.15 -2.93 -14.12
N SER A 101 13.56 -1.70 -14.43
CA SER A 101 12.64 -0.57 -14.58
C SER A 101 12.23 -0.36 -16.03
N LEU A 102 10.99 0.09 -16.24
CA LEU A 102 10.59 0.68 -17.52
C LEU A 102 11.45 1.91 -17.83
N SER A 103 11.97 1.98 -19.05
CA SER A 103 12.90 3.05 -19.46
C SER A 103 12.80 3.30 -20.95
N TYR A 104 12.87 4.57 -21.35
CA TYR A 104 12.99 4.97 -22.76
C TYR A 104 14.30 4.53 -23.41
N ASN A 105 15.31 4.19 -22.61
CA ASN A 105 16.60 3.70 -23.11
C ASN A 105 16.61 2.19 -23.37
N ASN A 106 15.62 1.46 -22.85
CA ASN A 106 15.49 0.02 -23.06
C ASN A 106 14.81 -0.23 -24.41
N ASN A 107 15.16 -1.34 -25.06
CA ASN A 107 14.38 -1.81 -26.20
C ASN A 107 13.02 -2.37 -25.75
N LEU A 108 12.12 -2.61 -26.72
CA LEU A 108 10.75 -3.01 -26.40
C LEU A 108 10.69 -4.36 -25.69
N PHE A 109 11.55 -5.31 -26.06
CA PHE A 109 11.64 -6.61 -25.40
C PHE A 109 12.13 -6.49 -23.95
N GLU A 110 13.13 -5.65 -23.69
CA GLU A 110 13.59 -5.36 -22.32
C GLU A 110 12.49 -4.72 -21.48
N ASN A 111 11.74 -3.76 -22.04
CA ASN A 111 10.60 -3.15 -21.35
C ASN A 111 9.45 -4.14 -21.14
N PHE A 112 9.25 -5.10 -22.06
CA PHE A 112 8.31 -6.20 -21.88
C PHE A 112 8.70 -7.11 -20.70
N GLN A 113 9.99 -7.48 -20.58
CA GLN A 113 10.47 -8.25 -19.44
C GLN A 113 10.38 -7.45 -18.13
N ALA A 114 10.74 -6.17 -18.15
CA ALA A 114 10.60 -5.27 -17.01
C ALA A 114 9.13 -5.14 -16.58
N ALA A 115 8.20 -4.99 -17.52
CA ALA A 115 6.77 -4.92 -17.23
C ALA A 115 6.26 -6.17 -16.51
N LYS A 116 6.69 -7.38 -16.94
CA LYS A 116 6.35 -8.64 -16.26
C LYS A 116 6.87 -8.68 -14.82
N PHE A 117 8.12 -8.26 -14.62
CA PHE A 117 8.72 -8.20 -13.29
C PHE A 117 7.97 -7.21 -12.38
N ILE A 118 7.78 -5.97 -12.86
CA ILE A 118 7.09 -4.90 -12.12
C ILE A 118 5.65 -5.30 -11.78
N ARG A 119 4.94 -5.99 -12.69
CA ARG A 119 3.58 -6.47 -12.42
C ARG A 119 3.55 -7.38 -11.19
N ASN A 120 4.51 -8.29 -11.07
CA ASN A 120 4.58 -9.20 -9.92
C ASN A 120 4.89 -8.45 -8.62
N GLU A 121 5.81 -7.49 -8.65
CA GLU A 121 6.10 -6.63 -7.49
C GLU A 121 4.88 -5.79 -7.09
N LEU A 122 4.13 -5.26 -8.05
CA LEU A 122 2.90 -4.51 -7.77
C LEU A 122 1.81 -5.38 -7.16
N PHE A 123 1.68 -6.65 -7.55
CA PHE A 123 0.76 -7.58 -6.88
C PHE A 123 1.15 -7.81 -5.41
N MET A 124 2.44 -7.83 -5.09
CA MET A 124 2.91 -7.92 -3.70
C MET A 124 2.53 -6.66 -2.91
N VAL A 125 2.81 -5.47 -3.46
CA VAL A 125 2.44 -4.19 -2.86
C VAL A 125 0.92 -4.06 -2.69
N GLU A 126 0.14 -4.52 -3.66
CA GLU A 126 -1.32 -4.52 -3.60
C GLU A 126 -1.83 -5.41 -2.47
N SER A 127 -1.32 -6.63 -2.38
CA SER A 127 -1.67 -7.61 -1.35
C SER A 127 -1.37 -7.07 0.05
N GLU A 128 -0.19 -6.49 0.24
CA GLU A 128 0.20 -5.85 1.51
C GLU A 128 -0.74 -4.67 1.83
N THR A 129 -1.01 -3.80 0.85
CA THR A 129 -1.89 -2.64 1.05
C THR A 129 -3.32 -3.06 1.41
N ARG A 130 -3.84 -4.12 0.78
CA ARG A 130 -5.16 -4.69 1.11
C ARG A 130 -5.18 -5.34 2.48
N PHE A 131 -4.12 -6.03 2.87
CA PHE A 131 -3.98 -6.61 4.20
C PHE A 131 -3.98 -5.52 5.29
N ASP A 132 -3.25 -4.43 5.07
CA ASP A 132 -3.24 -3.29 5.96
C ASP A 132 -4.59 -2.58 6.02
N LEU A 133 -5.28 -2.43 4.89
CA LEU A 133 -6.62 -1.88 4.85
C LEU A 133 -7.59 -2.73 5.68
N LYS A 134 -7.56 -4.07 5.53
CA LYS A 134 -8.38 -4.99 6.34
C LYS A 134 -8.10 -4.85 7.84
N LYS A 135 -6.83 -4.72 8.23
CA LYS A 135 -6.47 -4.44 9.63
C LYS A 135 -7.05 -3.13 10.12
N ARG A 136 -7.02 -2.08 9.29
CA ARG A 136 -7.54 -0.75 9.66
C ARG A 136 -9.04 -0.78 9.88
N TYR A 137 -9.82 -1.53 9.11
CA TYR A 137 -11.27 -1.68 9.32
C TYR A 137 -11.67 -2.34 10.65
N ASN A 138 -10.72 -2.89 11.41
CA ASN A 138 -11.01 -3.37 12.75
C ASN A 138 -11.14 -2.17 13.72
N PRO A 139 -12.32 -1.88 14.29
CA PRO A 139 -12.48 -0.76 15.24
C PRO A 139 -11.60 -0.93 16.49
N LEU A 140 -11.22 -2.17 16.85
CA LEU A 140 -10.26 -2.43 17.93
C LEU A 140 -8.86 -1.92 17.60
N PHE A 141 -8.50 -1.79 16.32
CA PHE A 141 -7.24 -1.19 15.91
C PHE A 141 -7.18 0.29 16.26
N ILE A 142 -8.28 1.03 16.03
CA ILE A 142 -8.40 2.44 16.42
C ILE A 142 -8.32 2.57 17.94
N LEU A 143 -9.07 1.74 18.66
CA LEU A 143 -9.03 1.71 20.12
C LEU A 143 -7.60 1.45 20.61
N LYS A 144 -6.86 0.53 19.99
CA LYS A 144 -5.43 0.30 20.31
C LYS A 144 -4.55 1.52 20.04
N ILE A 145 -4.79 2.27 18.96
CA ILE A 145 -4.04 3.51 18.67
C ILE A 145 -4.34 4.57 19.72
N ILE A 146 -5.63 4.81 20.02
CA ILE A 146 -6.06 5.78 21.03
C ILE A 146 -5.47 5.41 22.39
N LEU A 147 -5.60 4.14 22.81
CA LEU A 147 -5.05 3.67 24.07
C LEU A 147 -3.53 3.82 24.16
N LYS A 148 -2.82 3.76 23.03
CA LYS A 148 -1.35 3.95 22.96
C LYS A 148 -0.90 5.40 22.82
N LEU A 149 -1.81 6.33 22.54
CA LEU A 149 -1.52 7.74 22.26
C LEU A 149 -0.57 8.38 23.30
N PRO A 150 -0.74 8.18 24.62
CA PRO A 150 0.15 8.80 25.62
C PRO A 150 1.61 8.40 25.42
N SER A 151 1.89 7.10 25.29
CA SER A 151 3.24 6.59 25.04
C SER A 151 3.77 7.01 23.67
N SER A 152 2.92 7.11 22.64
CA SER A 152 3.31 7.56 21.31
C SER A 152 3.78 9.03 21.30
N ILE A 153 3.10 9.90 22.05
CA ILE A 153 3.51 11.30 22.22
C ILE A 153 4.89 11.37 22.88
N LEU A 154 5.09 10.59 23.95
CA LEU A 154 6.38 10.53 24.66
C LEU A 154 7.51 10.03 23.76
N THR A 155 7.27 9.01 22.93
CA THR A 155 8.28 8.56 21.96
C THR A 155 8.61 9.64 20.94
N HIS A 156 7.63 10.45 20.54
CA HIS A 156 7.84 11.52 19.56
C HIS A 156 8.70 12.67 20.10
N ILE A 157 8.67 12.92 21.41
CA ILE A 157 9.56 13.88 22.09
C ILE A 157 10.90 13.27 22.51
N GLY A 158 11.23 12.05 22.04
CA GLY A 158 12.51 11.39 22.28
C GLY A 158 12.55 10.43 23.47
N PHE A 159 11.43 10.15 24.13
CA PHE A 159 11.38 9.22 25.25
C PHE A 159 11.02 7.80 24.79
N ASP A 160 12.03 6.99 24.47
CA ASP A 160 11.82 5.62 24.01
C ASP A 160 11.87 4.60 25.15
N ALA A 161 10.71 4.36 25.76
CA ALA A 161 10.56 3.41 26.86
C ALA A 161 10.43 1.95 26.36
N LYS A 162 10.83 0.98 27.20
CA LYS A 162 10.57 -0.45 26.95
C LYS A 162 9.07 -0.75 26.86
N THR A 163 8.68 -1.83 26.18
CA THR A 163 7.26 -2.19 25.94
C THR A 163 6.41 -2.25 27.21
N THR A 164 6.94 -2.84 28.29
CA THR A 164 6.27 -2.89 29.61
C THR A 164 6.05 -1.49 30.19
N SER A 165 7.04 -0.61 30.07
CA SER A 165 6.93 0.78 30.52
C SER A 165 5.93 1.59 29.68
N LYS A 166 5.89 1.39 28.36
CA LYS A 166 4.88 2.02 27.47
C LYS A 166 3.45 1.67 27.90
N ASN A 167 3.20 0.41 28.24
CA ASN A 167 1.89 -0.04 28.72
C ASN A 167 1.52 0.59 30.07
N LEU A 168 2.46 0.65 31.02
CA LEU A 168 2.24 1.31 32.32
C LEU A 168 1.94 2.80 32.15
N ILE A 169 2.69 3.50 31.31
CA ILE A 169 2.47 4.93 31.04
C ILE A 169 1.07 5.16 30.45
N ASN A 170 0.68 4.37 29.45
CA ASN A 170 -0.65 4.45 28.86
C ASN A 170 -1.73 4.26 29.93
N MET A 171 -1.60 3.22 30.77
CA MET A 171 -2.54 2.94 31.86
C MET A 171 -2.64 4.10 32.85
N ILE A 172 -1.51 4.63 33.34
CA ILE A 172 -1.47 5.73 34.30
C ILE A 172 -2.10 6.99 33.70
N PHE A 173 -1.76 7.33 32.46
CA PHE A 173 -2.30 8.51 31.80
C PHE A 173 -3.81 8.42 31.63
N TRP A 174 -4.33 7.27 31.20
CA TRP A 174 -5.76 7.06 31.09
C TRP A 174 -6.47 7.04 32.44
N LEU A 175 -5.83 6.52 33.49
CA LEU A 175 -6.36 6.55 34.86
C LEU A 175 -6.44 7.99 35.39
N ILE A 176 -5.41 8.81 35.19
CA ILE A 176 -5.43 10.23 35.52
C ILE A 176 -6.55 10.92 34.74
N THR A 177 -6.65 10.67 33.44
CA THR A 177 -7.69 11.27 32.58
C THR A 177 -9.09 10.87 33.06
N PHE A 178 -9.28 9.61 33.50
CA PHE A 178 -10.52 9.11 34.07
C PHE A 178 -10.92 9.81 35.38
N LEU A 179 -9.95 10.00 36.28
CA LEU A 179 -10.15 10.67 37.57
C LEU A 179 -10.42 12.17 37.41
N THR A 180 -9.84 12.81 36.40
CA THR A 180 -10.12 14.21 36.08
C THR A 180 -11.52 14.41 35.49
N SER A 181 -12.00 15.66 35.44
CA SER A 181 -13.27 16.03 34.79
C SER A 181 -13.20 16.09 33.26
N LEU A 182 -12.14 15.51 32.65
CA LEU A 182 -11.96 15.52 31.20
C LEU A 182 -12.99 14.64 30.46
N PHE A 183 -13.48 13.58 31.11
CA PHE A 183 -14.62 12.81 30.61
C PHE A 183 -15.94 13.37 31.11
N SER A 184 -16.91 13.45 30.21
CA SER A 184 -18.29 13.76 30.58
C SER A 184 -18.91 12.64 31.43
N SER A 185 -20.00 12.96 32.14
CA SER A 185 -20.76 12.02 32.95
C SER A 185 -21.22 10.79 32.17
N GLU A 186 -21.57 10.98 30.89
CA GLU A 186 -22.05 9.93 29.99
C GLU A 186 -20.94 8.92 29.67
N ILE A 187 -19.73 9.40 29.38
CA ILE A 187 -18.59 8.54 29.05
C ILE A 187 -18.13 7.76 30.29
N LYS A 188 -18.12 8.41 31.47
CA LYS A 188 -17.81 7.73 32.74
C LYS A 188 -18.81 6.61 33.02
N SER A 189 -20.11 6.87 32.82
CA SER A 189 -21.18 5.87 32.98
C SER A 189 -21.02 4.70 32.01
N LEU A 190 -20.69 4.98 30.75
CA LEU A 190 -20.46 3.95 29.73
C LEU A 190 -19.28 3.04 30.08
N ILE A 191 -18.15 3.62 30.54
CA ILE A 191 -16.99 2.86 31.02
C ILE A 191 -17.35 2.01 32.23
N PHE A 192 -18.07 2.55 33.21
CA PHE A 192 -18.52 1.81 34.39
C PHE A 192 -19.42 0.62 34.02
N ASN A 193 -20.34 0.80 33.09
CA ASN A 193 -21.20 -0.28 32.61
C ASN A 193 -20.40 -1.36 31.86
N PHE A 194 -19.41 -0.99 31.04
CA PHE A 194 -18.52 -1.97 30.40
C PHE A 194 -17.73 -2.78 31.44
N ILE A 195 -17.18 -2.14 32.47
CA ILE A 195 -16.46 -2.83 33.54
C ILE A 195 -17.39 -3.79 34.29
N LYS A 196 -18.64 -3.38 34.56
CA LYS A 196 -19.64 -4.18 35.25
C LYS A 196 -20.16 -5.37 34.45
N ILE A 197 -20.05 -5.34 33.12
CA ILE A 197 -20.43 -6.47 32.25
C ILE A 197 -19.29 -7.50 32.17
N ILE A 198 -18.04 -7.07 32.36
CA ILE A 198 -16.84 -7.92 32.24
C ILE A 198 -16.47 -8.59 33.58
N LEU A 199 -16.88 -8.02 34.71
CA LEU A 199 -16.74 -8.57 36.07
C LEU A 199 -18.02 -9.27 36.52
#